data_AF-A0A8H1LJQ5-F1
#
_entry.id   AF-A0A8H1LJQ5-F1
#
_cell.length_a   1.000
_cell.length_b   1.000
_cell.length_c   1.000
_cell.angle_alpha   90.00
_cell.angle_beta   90.00
_cell.angle_gamma   90.00
#
_symmetry.space_group_name_H-M   'P 1'
#
loop_
_entity.id
_entity.type
_entity.pdbx_description
1 polymer ?
#
loop_
_entity_poly.entity_id
_entity_poly.type
_entity_poly.pdbx_seq_one_letter_code
_entity_poly.pdbx_strand_id
1 'polypeptide(L)'
;MEDSAQRPESGDEGRQDQHELKQAIEAAYRRAKAPSPAVSPAASPASQDGADTDTAESPQVTHGVVLLRAAGVAQAELLAHRDAWEWLLVQAARHRHFRTAPQVEELKGGRIRTVLSGRALIALLIELWKTRDSVPALDDGDWPLATLFYDRIADQLTDVAAQGETIRIVLDDGLPKPASDDNG
;
A
#
# COMPACT_ATOMS: atom_id res chain seq x y z
N MET A 1 21.07 -15.96 -49.98
CA MET A 1 19.62 -16.06 -49.76
C MET A 1 19.42 -17.23 -48.84
N GLU A 2 18.81 -17.19 -47.67
CA GLU A 2 18.17 -16.20 -46.80
C GLU A 2 18.08 -17.00 -45.49
N ASP A 3 18.50 -16.47 -44.34
CA ASP A 3 18.11 -17.05 -43.05
C ASP A 3 17.38 -15.96 -42.28
N SER A 4 16.07 -16.11 -42.31
CA SER A 4 15.09 -15.12 -41.93
C SER A 4 15.18 -14.81 -40.43
N ALA A 5 15.28 -13.52 -40.16
CA ALA A 5 15.08 -12.93 -38.85
C ALA A 5 13.69 -13.27 -38.31
N GLN A 6 13.64 -13.97 -37.17
CA GLN A 6 12.42 -14.09 -36.38
C GLN A 6 12.76 -13.90 -34.90
N ARG A 7 12.76 -12.65 -34.43
CA ARG A 7 12.53 -12.34 -33.01
C ARG A 7 12.08 -10.89 -32.80
N PRO A 8 10.76 -10.65 -32.64
CA PRO A 8 10.34 -9.51 -31.83
C PRO A 8 9.23 -9.81 -30.79
N GLU A 9 8.71 -11.02 -30.65
CA GLU A 9 7.43 -11.24 -29.93
C GLU A 9 7.50 -11.03 -28.41
N SER A 10 8.61 -11.37 -27.75
CA SER A 10 8.71 -11.32 -26.28
C SER A 10 8.63 -9.92 -25.66
N GLY A 11 8.86 -8.86 -26.44
CA GLY A 11 8.79 -7.47 -25.95
C GLY A 11 7.39 -6.86 -26.01
N ASP A 12 6.56 -7.36 -26.92
CA ASP A 12 5.19 -6.86 -27.12
C ASP A 12 4.24 -7.51 -26.11
N GLU A 13 4.38 -8.81 -25.87
CA GLU A 13 3.63 -9.57 -24.86
C GLU A 13 3.79 -8.96 -23.46
N GLY A 14 5.03 -8.76 -23.00
CA GLY A 14 5.28 -8.18 -21.67
C GLY A 14 4.79 -6.73 -21.51
N ARG A 15 4.69 -5.97 -22.62
CA ARG A 15 4.11 -4.62 -22.61
C ARG A 15 2.59 -4.67 -22.52
N GLN A 16 1.99 -5.63 -23.22
CA GLN A 16 0.55 -5.88 -23.17
C GLN A 16 0.13 -6.36 -21.78
N ASP A 17 0.87 -7.30 -21.18
CA ASP A 17 0.65 -7.78 -19.81
C ASP A 17 0.69 -6.63 -18.79
N GLN A 18 1.65 -5.71 -18.91
CA GLN A 18 1.72 -4.53 -18.04
C GLN A 18 0.56 -3.57 -18.25
N HIS A 19 0.09 -3.42 -19.48
CA HIS A 19 -1.05 -2.57 -19.79
C HIS A 19 -2.35 -3.16 -19.22
N GLU A 20 -2.54 -4.47 -19.33
CA GLU A 20 -3.67 -5.19 -18.74
C GLU A 20 -3.65 -5.12 -17.21
N LEU A 21 -2.48 -5.32 -16.59
CA LEU A 21 -2.32 -5.15 -15.14
C LEU A 21 -2.68 -3.74 -14.69
N LYS A 22 -2.22 -2.71 -15.42
CA LYS A 22 -2.57 -1.31 -15.11
C LYS A 22 -4.07 -1.06 -15.21
N GLN A 23 -4.73 -1.59 -16.24
CA GLN A 23 -6.18 -1.46 -16.40
C GLN A 23 -6.94 -2.15 -15.27
N ALA A 24 -6.50 -3.35 -14.86
CA ALA A 24 -7.08 -4.09 -13.74
C ALA A 24 -6.97 -3.30 -12.43
N ILE A 25 -5.79 -2.73 -12.14
CA ILE A 25 -5.55 -1.85 -10.97
C ILE A 25 -6.49 -0.64 -10.99
N GLU A 26 -6.61 0.06 -12.12
CA GLU A 26 -7.47 1.24 -12.25
C GLU A 26 -8.97 0.90 -12.13
N ALA A 27 -9.38 -0.28 -12.60
CA ALA A 27 -10.74 -0.78 -12.43
C ALA A 27 -11.05 -1.12 -10.97
N ALA A 28 -10.14 -1.83 -10.29
CA ALA A 28 -10.25 -2.17 -8.88
C ALA A 28 -10.29 -0.92 -7.99
N TYR A 29 -9.40 0.05 -8.23
CA TYR A 29 -9.40 1.31 -7.50
C TYR A 29 -10.70 2.10 -7.67
N ARG A 30 -11.28 2.16 -8.89
CA ARG A 30 -12.57 2.81 -9.13
C ARG A 30 -13.72 2.10 -8.43
N ARG A 31 -13.73 0.76 -8.44
CA ARG A 31 -14.73 -0.06 -7.72
C ARG A 31 -14.70 0.23 -6.22
N ALA A 32 -13.51 0.28 -5.63
CA ALA A 32 -13.32 0.56 -4.20
C ALA A 32 -13.69 2.00 -3.80
N LYS A 33 -13.64 2.96 -4.74
CA LYS A 33 -14.04 4.36 -4.50
C LYS A 33 -15.54 4.61 -4.71
N ALA A 34 -16.23 3.75 -5.47
CA ALA A 34 -17.65 3.93 -5.73
C ALA A 34 -18.43 3.83 -4.40
N PRO A 35 -19.23 4.84 -4.03
CA PRO A 35 -20.09 4.72 -2.86
C PRO A 35 -21.02 3.53 -3.08
N SER A 36 -21.02 2.60 -2.13
CA SER A 36 -21.93 1.46 -2.15
C SER A 36 -23.36 2.01 -2.35
N PRO A 37 -24.09 1.64 -3.42
CA PRO A 37 -25.42 2.15 -3.61
C PRO A 37 -26.25 1.74 -2.39
N ALA A 38 -26.77 2.73 -1.69
CA ALA A 38 -27.66 2.53 -0.56
C ALA A 38 -28.71 1.49 -0.98
N VAL A 39 -28.78 0.40 -0.21
CA VAL A 39 -29.76 -0.67 -0.42
C VAL A 39 -31.15 -0.05 -0.28
N SER A 40 -31.79 0.29 -1.39
CA SER A 40 -33.21 0.63 -1.43
C SER A 40 -34.00 -0.60 -1.00
N PRO A 41 -34.78 -0.58 0.09
CA PRO A 41 -35.55 -1.74 0.52
C PRO A 41 -36.89 -1.75 -0.23
N ALA A 42 -36.88 -2.05 -1.54
CA ALA A 42 -38.10 -2.27 -2.31
C ALA A 42 -37.86 -3.00 -3.64
N ALA A 43 -37.53 -4.29 -3.60
CA ALA A 43 -37.89 -5.27 -4.64
C ALA A 43 -37.63 -6.70 -4.14
N SER A 44 -38.61 -7.58 -4.34
CA SER A 44 -38.69 -8.99 -3.93
C SER A 44 -37.53 -9.88 -4.40
N PRO A 45 -37.27 -11.05 -3.76
CA PRO A 45 -36.12 -11.88 -4.05
C PRO A 45 -36.38 -12.71 -5.30
N ALA A 46 -35.73 -12.35 -6.40
CA ALA A 46 -35.59 -13.21 -7.58
C ALA A 46 -34.12 -13.61 -7.69
N SER A 47 -33.87 -14.89 -7.40
CA SER A 47 -32.71 -15.69 -7.79
C SER A 47 -31.33 -15.02 -7.66
N GLN A 48 -30.78 -15.08 -6.45
CA GLN A 48 -29.33 -15.04 -6.25
C GLN A 48 -28.76 -16.41 -6.63
N ASP A 49 -28.56 -16.61 -7.92
CA ASP A 49 -27.65 -17.65 -8.43
C ASP A 49 -26.72 -16.93 -9.41
N GLY A 50 -25.55 -16.57 -8.90
CA GLY A 50 -24.62 -15.70 -9.61
C GLY A 50 -23.39 -15.39 -8.78
N ALA A 51 -22.72 -16.44 -8.33
CA ALA A 51 -21.31 -16.47 -7.95
C ALA A 51 -20.78 -15.19 -7.25
N ASP A 52 -20.83 -15.20 -5.92
CA ASP A 52 -19.76 -14.63 -5.10
C ASP A 52 -18.46 -15.44 -5.37
N THR A 53 -17.97 -15.41 -6.60
CA THR A 53 -16.54 -15.56 -6.83
C THR A 53 -15.94 -14.23 -6.43
N ASP A 54 -15.69 -14.11 -5.13
CA ASP A 54 -14.57 -13.36 -4.59
C ASP A 54 -13.31 -13.87 -5.33
N THR A 55 -13.15 -13.35 -6.55
CA THR A 55 -12.01 -13.67 -7.40
C THR A 55 -10.89 -12.97 -6.70
N ALA A 56 -10.19 -13.71 -5.83
CA ALA A 56 -9.07 -13.19 -5.04
C ALA A 56 -8.23 -12.31 -5.97
N GLU A 57 -8.34 -10.99 -5.78
CA GLU A 57 -7.66 -10.04 -6.66
C GLU A 57 -6.17 -10.37 -6.61
N SER A 58 -5.51 -10.36 -7.77
CA SER A 58 -4.11 -10.76 -7.81
C SER A 58 -3.30 -9.87 -6.86
N PRO A 59 -2.29 -10.40 -6.16
CA PRO A 59 -1.52 -9.60 -5.20
C PRO A 59 -0.91 -8.34 -5.84
N GLN A 60 -0.57 -8.38 -7.13
CA GLN A 60 -0.12 -7.22 -7.89
C GLN A 60 -1.21 -6.15 -8.09
N VAL A 61 -2.47 -6.56 -8.32
CA VAL A 61 -3.60 -5.63 -8.44
C VAL A 61 -3.85 -4.96 -7.09
N THR A 62 -3.91 -5.73 -6.01
CA THR A 62 -4.07 -5.22 -4.64
C THR A 62 -2.96 -4.23 -4.30
N HIS A 63 -1.71 -4.56 -4.63
CA HIS A 63 -0.59 -3.64 -4.45
C HIS A 63 -0.77 -2.34 -5.23
N GLY A 64 -1.13 -2.43 -6.50
CA GLY A 64 -1.38 -1.26 -7.34
C GLY A 64 -2.47 -0.34 -6.77
N VAL A 65 -3.53 -0.91 -6.20
CA VAL A 65 -4.59 -0.15 -5.52
C VAL A 65 -4.05 0.57 -4.29
N VAL A 66 -3.21 -0.08 -3.47
CA VAL A 66 -2.55 0.55 -2.32
C VAL A 66 -1.64 1.72 -2.76
N LEU A 67 -0.91 1.57 -3.86
CA LEU A 67 -0.09 2.66 -4.42
C LEU A 67 -0.94 3.84 -4.90
N LEU A 68 -2.08 3.60 -5.55
CA LEU A 68 -3.01 4.66 -5.95
C LEU A 68 -3.63 5.39 -4.75
N ARG A 69 -3.92 4.67 -3.66
CA ARG A 69 -4.36 5.28 -2.39
C ARG A 69 -3.27 6.17 -1.80
N ALA A 70 -2.04 5.66 -1.70
CA ALA A 70 -0.89 6.44 -1.23
C ALA A 70 -0.62 7.70 -2.09
N ALA A 71 -0.85 7.63 -3.40
CA ALA A 71 -0.74 8.79 -4.30
C ALA A 71 -1.76 9.90 -3.98
N GLY A 72 -2.92 9.54 -3.42
CA GLY A 72 -3.96 10.47 -3.01
C GLY A 72 -3.74 11.12 -1.65
N VAL A 73 -2.76 10.66 -0.86
CA VAL A 73 -2.47 11.18 0.48
C VAL A 73 -1.67 12.49 0.38
N ALA A 74 -2.17 13.54 1.02
CA ALA A 74 -1.44 14.80 1.11
C ALA A 74 -0.22 14.66 2.03
N GLN A 75 -0.45 14.13 3.23
CA GLN A 75 0.56 13.86 4.24
C GLN A 75 0.22 12.61 5.03
N ALA A 76 1.21 11.78 5.32
CA ALA A 76 1.09 10.63 6.20
C ALA A 76 1.96 10.85 7.43
N GLU A 77 1.34 11.06 8.58
CA GLU A 77 2.03 11.04 9.86
C GLU A 77 2.36 9.59 10.22
N LEU A 78 3.64 9.27 10.33
CA LEU A 78 4.14 7.98 10.75
C LEU A 78 4.60 8.05 12.20
N LEU A 79 4.04 7.16 13.03
CA LEU A 79 4.47 6.92 14.40
C LEU A 79 5.04 5.51 14.51
N ALA A 80 6.33 5.40 14.87
CA ALA A 80 7.01 4.11 15.00
C ALA A 80 8.04 4.13 16.13
N HIS A 81 8.49 2.96 16.57
CA HIS A 81 9.71 2.88 17.39
C HIS A 81 10.93 3.36 16.58
N ARG A 82 11.96 3.88 17.25
CA ARG A 82 13.16 4.42 16.61
C ARG A 82 13.84 3.40 15.71
N ASP A 83 14.03 2.18 16.20
CA ASP A 83 14.68 1.11 15.41
C ASP A 83 13.84 0.73 14.18
N ALA A 84 12.51 0.73 14.30
CA ALA A 84 11.61 0.51 13.16
C ALA A 84 11.72 1.63 12.13
N TRP A 85 11.80 2.89 12.58
CA TRP A 85 12.01 4.03 11.70
C TRP A 85 13.37 3.96 10.99
N GLU A 86 14.45 3.62 11.70
CA GLU A 86 15.78 3.47 11.12
C GLU A 86 15.81 2.36 10.05
N TRP A 87 15.16 1.23 10.34
CA TRP A 87 15.02 0.14 9.36
C TRP A 87 14.23 0.57 8.11
N LEU A 88 13.09 1.25 8.30
CA LEU A 88 12.28 1.76 7.18
C LEU A 88 13.05 2.75 6.31
N LEU A 89 13.90 3.60 6.91
CA LEU A 89 14.77 4.51 6.17
C LEU A 89 15.78 3.77 5.31
N VAL A 90 16.42 2.72 5.84
CA VAL A 90 17.37 1.88 5.09
C VAL A 90 16.70 1.26 3.87
N GLN A 91 15.48 0.75 4.00
CA GLN A 91 14.75 0.19 2.88
C GLN A 91 14.32 1.25 1.88
N ALA A 92 13.70 2.34 2.34
CA ALA A 92 13.17 3.36 1.46
C ALA A 92 14.26 4.15 0.71
N ALA A 93 15.44 4.32 1.31
CA ALA A 93 16.58 5.00 0.68
C ALA A 93 17.06 4.34 -0.62
N ARG A 94 16.72 3.06 -0.84
CA ARG A 94 17.01 2.32 -2.09
C ARG A 94 16.20 2.83 -3.27
N HIS A 95 15.10 3.54 -3.03
CA HIS A 95 14.20 3.99 -4.08
C HIS A 95 14.45 5.44 -4.50
N ARG A 96 14.61 5.67 -5.82
CA ARG A 96 14.94 6.98 -6.41
C ARG A 96 13.97 8.12 -6.08
N HIS A 97 12.73 7.80 -5.69
CA HIS A 97 11.69 8.77 -5.36
C HIS A 97 11.55 9.04 -3.87
N PHE A 98 12.31 8.34 -3.03
CA PHE A 98 12.33 8.60 -1.60
C PHE A 98 13.10 9.89 -1.30
N ARG A 99 12.52 10.70 -0.43
CA ARG A 99 13.15 11.88 0.15
C ARG A 99 12.91 11.78 1.65
N THR A 100 13.99 11.88 2.43
CA THR A 100 13.91 11.89 3.88
C THR A 100 12.92 12.96 4.33
N ALA A 101 12.07 12.60 5.28
CA ALA A 101 11.11 13.54 5.84
C ALA A 101 11.84 14.76 6.42
N PRO A 102 11.37 15.99 6.13
CA PRO A 102 12.00 17.20 6.64
C PRO A 102 11.83 17.38 8.15
N GLN A 103 10.88 16.66 8.77
CA GLN A 103 10.59 16.73 10.20
C GLN A 103 10.56 15.32 10.78
N VAL A 104 11.53 15.04 11.65
CA VAL A 104 11.63 13.81 12.45
C VAL A 104 11.69 14.27 13.90
N GLU A 105 10.63 13.99 14.65
CA GLU A 105 10.50 14.33 16.07
C GLU A 105 10.72 13.06 16.89
N GLU A 106 11.65 13.11 17.85
CA GLU A 106 11.84 12.04 18.81
C GLU A 106 10.92 12.27 20.02
N LEU A 107 10.07 11.29 20.28
CA LEU A 107 9.11 11.27 21.37
C LEU A 107 9.63 10.39 22.51
N LYS A 108 9.05 10.57 23.70
CA LYS A 108 9.35 9.73 24.86
C LYS A 108 9.12 8.24 24.57
N GLY A 109 9.99 7.40 25.13
CA GLY A 109 9.92 5.95 25.01
C GLY A 109 10.51 5.41 23.71
N GLY A 110 11.49 6.10 23.11
CA GLY A 110 12.17 5.64 21.90
C GLY A 110 11.28 5.68 20.65
N ARG A 111 10.30 6.58 20.60
CA ARG A 111 9.36 6.71 19.48
C ARG A 111 9.77 7.84 18.56
N ILE A 112 9.49 7.66 17.28
CA ILE A 112 9.68 8.66 16.25
C ILE A 112 8.32 9.02 15.66
N ARG A 113 8.09 10.32 15.53
CA ARG A 113 7.00 10.89 14.76
C ARG A 113 7.58 11.61 13.55
N THR A 114 7.07 11.32 12.37
CA THR A 114 7.53 11.98 11.15
C THR A 114 6.40 12.10 10.14
N VAL A 115 6.57 12.97 9.13
CA VAL A 115 5.57 13.21 8.09
C VAL A 115 6.15 12.82 6.73
N LEU A 116 5.50 11.86 6.07
CA LEU A 116 5.81 11.42 4.72
C LEU A 116 4.83 12.05 3.72
N SER A 117 5.36 12.51 2.59
CA SER A 117 4.51 12.83 1.43
C SER A 117 3.98 11.55 0.77
N GLY A 118 2.86 11.63 0.04
CA GLY A 118 2.36 10.49 -0.74
C GLY A 118 3.42 9.86 -1.67
N ARG A 119 4.30 10.67 -2.27
CA ARG A 119 5.43 10.18 -3.08
C ARG A 119 6.46 9.38 -2.28
N ALA A 120 6.78 9.82 -1.06
CA ALA A 120 7.70 9.09 -0.18
C ALA A 120 7.04 7.78 0.32
N LEU A 121 5.73 7.82 0.58
CA LEU A 121 4.95 6.65 0.98
C LEU A 121 4.89 5.59 -0.13
N ILE A 122 4.68 6.00 -1.39
CA ILE A 122 4.76 5.11 -2.57
C ILE A 122 6.14 4.44 -2.64
N ALA A 123 7.21 5.22 -2.48
CA ALA A 123 8.57 4.70 -2.53
C ALA A 123 8.81 3.64 -1.44
N LEU A 124 8.35 3.90 -0.22
CA LEU A 124 8.44 2.94 0.88
C LEU A 124 7.64 1.66 0.58
N LEU A 125 6.39 1.78 0.15
CA LEU A 125 5.53 0.64 -0.17
C LEU A 125 6.10 -0.27 -1.27
N ILE A 126 6.74 0.31 -2.29
CA ILE A 126 7.40 -0.44 -3.36
C ILE A 126 8.57 -1.26 -2.81
N GLU A 127 9.41 -0.67 -1.96
CA GLU A 127 10.56 -1.38 -1.40
C GLU A 127 10.12 -2.46 -0.41
N LEU A 128 9.12 -2.19 0.44
CA LEU A 128 8.53 -3.21 1.31
C LEU A 128 7.91 -4.36 0.50
N TRP A 129 7.19 -4.06 -0.59
CA TRP A 129 6.65 -5.07 -1.50
C TRP A 129 7.76 -5.96 -2.07
N LYS A 130 8.85 -5.38 -2.56
CA LYS A 130 9.98 -6.14 -3.10
C LYS A 130 10.67 -6.99 -2.03
N THR A 131 10.91 -6.41 -0.85
CA THR A 131 11.57 -7.13 0.25
C THR A 131 10.75 -8.31 0.72
N ARG A 132 9.42 -8.18 0.83
CA ARG A 132 8.57 -9.32 1.21
C ARG A 132 8.47 -10.41 0.13
N ASP A 133 8.73 -10.07 -1.13
CA ASP A 133 8.72 -10.99 -2.28
C ASP A 133 10.13 -11.55 -2.57
N SER A 134 11.13 -11.16 -1.76
CA SER A 134 12.51 -11.65 -1.87
C SER A 134 12.70 -13.01 -1.17
N VAL A 135 13.67 -13.79 -1.67
CA VAL A 135 13.94 -15.22 -1.35
C VAL A 135 14.33 -15.45 0.13
N PRO A 136 14.41 -16.72 0.57
CA PRO A 136 13.44 -17.41 1.43
C PRO A 136 13.27 -16.80 2.84
N ALA A 137 12.01 -16.78 3.30
CA ALA A 137 11.47 -16.17 4.52
C ALA A 137 12.16 -16.47 5.88
N LEU A 138 13.11 -17.40 5.93
CA LEU A 138 13.70 -17.90 7.18
C LEU A 138 15.17 -17.49 7.39
N ASP A 139 15.84 -16.97 6.36
CA ASP A 139 17.27 -16.64 6.43
C ASP A 139 17.53 -15.13 6.62
N ASP A 140 16.50 -14.29 6.48
CA ASP A 140 16.58 -12.84 6.58
C ASP A 140 15.44 -12.26 7.45
N GLY A 141 15.81 -11.47 8.47
CA GLY A 141 14.87 -10.77 9.35
C GLY A 141 14.12 -9.63 8.66
N ASP A 142 14.49 -9.28 7.43
CA ASP A 142 13.84 -8.25 6.64
C ASP A 142 12.46 -8.70 6.10
N TRP A 143 12.28 -9.98 5.75
CA TRP A 143 10.99 -10.50 5.26
C TRP A 143 9.81 -10.28 6.25
N PRO A 144 9.90 -10.69 7.54
CA PRO A 144 8.79 -10.53 8.46
C PRO A 144 8.51 -9.06 8.77
N LEU A 145 9.54 -8.22 8.87
CA LEU A 145 9.38 -6.77 9.07
C LEU A 145 8.72 -6.11 7.85
N ALA A 146 9.15 -6.47 6.64
CA ALA A 146 8.58 -5.94 5.42
C ALA A 146 7.10 -6.33 5.26
N THR A 147 6.77 -7.58 5.56
CA THR A 147 5.39 -8.08 5.53
C THR A 147 4.52 -7.34 6.54
N LEU A 148 4.94 -7.29 7.80
CA LEU A 148 4.18 -6.64 8.88
C LEU A 148 3.94 -5.15 8.61
N PHE A 149 4.99 -4.41 8.24
CA PHE A 149 4.87 -2.98 8.01
C PHE A 149 4.12 -2.66 6.73
N TYR A 150 4.28 -3.46 5.67
CA TYR A 150 3.49 -3.30 4.45
C TYR A 150 2.00 -3.44 4.77
N ASP A 151 1.62 -4.53 5.43
CA ASP A 151 0.21 -4.85 5.67
C ASP A 151 -0.45 -3.78 6.56
N ARG A 152 0.23 -3.35 7.63
CA ARG A 152 -0.27 -2.24 8.47
C ARG A 152 -0.47 -0.93 7.71
N ILE A 153 0.48 -0.57 6.85
CA ILE A 153 0.35 0.65 6.04
C ILE A 153 -0.81 0.50 5.05
N ALA A 154 -0.95 -0.67 4.41
CA ALA A 154 -2.01 -0.96 3.45
C ALA A 154 -3.40 -0.92 4.10
N ASP A 155 -3.54 -1.48 5.30
CA ASP A 155 -4.79 -1.45 6.09
C ASP A 155 -5.19 0.00 6.39
N GLN A 156 -4.27 0.80 6.93
CA GLN A 156 -4.52 2.21 7.23
C GLN A 156 -4.86 3.04 5.98
N LEU A 157 -4.37 2.66 4.79
CA LEU A 157 -4.71 3.31 3.52
C LEU A 157 -6.07 2.88 2.97
N THR A 158 -6.55 1.70 3.35
CA THR A 158 -7.84 1.17 2.89
C THR A 158 -9.01 1.99 3.47
N ASP A 159 -8.85 2.43 4.72
CA ASP A 159 -9.83 3.25 5.45
C ASP A 159 -9.90 4.72 4.97
N VAL A 160 -8.95 5.15 4.14
CA VAL A 160 -8.90 6.53 3.63
C VAL A 160 -9.90 6.70 2.49
N ALA A 161 -11.05 7.30 2.81
CA ALA A 161 -12.13 7.52 1.86
C ALA A 161 -11.90 8.74 0.95
N ALA A 162 -11.05 9.71 1.35
CA ALA A 162 -10.90 11.00 0.67
C ALA A 162 -9.47 11.29 0.17
N GLN A 163 -9.38 11.84 -1.05
CA GLN A 163 -8.12 12.35 -1.60
C GLN A 163 -7.75 13.68 -0.92
N GLY A 164 -6.47 13.85 -0.56
CA GLY A 164 -5.94 15.04 0.09
C GLY A 164 -5.98 15.00 1.63
N GLU A 165 -6.37 13.88 2.22
CA GLU A 165 -6.43 13.71 3.67
C GLU A 165 -5.02 13.56 4.27
N THR A 166 -4.87 14.06 5.51
CA THR A 166 -3.70 13.75 6.34
C THR A 166 -4.03 12.51 7.14
N ILE A 167 -3.26 11.45 6.94
CA ILE A 167 -3.52 10.15 7.57
C ILE A 167 -2.49 9.89 8.65
N ARG A 168 -2.86 9.14 9.69
CA ARG A 168 -1.94 8.73 10.74
C ARG A 168 -1.72 7.22 10.65
N ILE A 169 -0.48 6.82 10.46
CA ILE A 169 -0.03 5.44 10.41
C ILE A 169 0.72 5.15 11.70
N VAL A 170 0.26 4.16 12.47
CA VAL A 170 0.91 3.71 13.69
C VAL A 170 1.50 2.32 13.46
N LEU A 171 2.82 2.21 13.59
CA LEU A 171 3.53 0.93 13.47
C LEU A 171 3.98 0.37 14.82
N ASP A 172 3.77 1.12 15.90
CA ASP A 172 4.14 0.74 17.27
C ASP A 172 2.89 0.35 18.07
N ASP A 173 2.81 -0.91 18.52
CA ASP A 173 1.71 -1.42 19.36
C ASP A 173 1.93 -1.20 20.86
N GLY A 174 3.10 -0.67 21.24
CA GLY A 174 3.65 -0.82 22.59
C GLY A 174 3.15 0.17 23.65
N LEU A 175 2.30 1.15 23.33
CA LEU A 175 1.83 2.11 24.33
C LEU A 175 0.32 2.40 24.23
N PRO A 176 -0.37 2.54 25.38
CA PRO A 176 -1.78 2.89 25.40
C PRO A 176 -1.98 4.19 24.62
N LYS A 177 -3.04 4.20 23.80
CA LYS A 177 -3.54 5.39 23.11
C LYS A 177 -3.57 6.54 24.13
N PRO A 178 -3.05 7.75 23.84
CA PRO A 178 -3.19 8.86 24.77
C PRO A 178 -4.68 8.96 25.09
N ALA A 179 -5.00 8.86 26.38
CA ALA A 179 -6.37 9.02 26.84
C ALA A 179 -6.89 10.29 26.16
N SER A 180 -7.98 10.16 25.41
CA SER A 180 -8.72 11.34 24.97
C SER A 180 -8.96 12.15 26.24
N ASP A 181 -8.42 13.37 26.29
CA ASP A 181 -8.66 14.27 27.40
C ASP A 181 -10.18 14.46 27.49
N ASP A 182 -10.80 13.67 28.36
CA ASP A 182 -12.19 13.76 28.74
C ASP A 182 -12.32 15.02 29.58
N ASN A 183 -12.44 16.16 28.90
CA ASN A 183 -12.69 17.45 29.53
C ASN A 183 -14.18 17.55 29.85
N GLY A 184 -14.58 16.90 30.95
CA GLY A 184 -15.83 17.10 31.67
C GLY A 184 -15.65 17.99 32.89
#